data_AF-L9YHB1-F1
#
_entry.id   AF-L9YHB1-F1
#
_cell.length_a   1.000
_cell.length_b   1.000
_cell.length_c   1.000
_cell.angle_alpha   90.00
_cell.angle_beta   90.00
_cell.angle_gamma   90.00
#
_symmetry.space_group_name_H-M   'P 1'
#
loop_
_entity.id
_entity.type
_entity.pdbx_description
1 polymer ?
#
loop_
_entity_poly.entity_id
_entity_poly.type
_entity_poly.pdbx_seq_one_letter_code
_entity_poly.pdbx_strand_id
1 'polypeptide(L)'
;MTDEPAELSGLPTNEPLAFKDWRWMLPSDRMVIRRYKSFCYFKKVIEDQEFRFGPAIDYQDDDPLEGQATEPVREDERRGSERMAESISLSDGEEIDYAGGMENFRQGSQEQYFLNCWRIGTDEDPRFWEKFTPNGDGVAIETTVGQLKHALMTDLEMYMGLVRYVDQQRHFIPSTPPASYFYKNTPFTIENEFRALLYEGPNQVMDLHGRDWDTPDHSPHHFVEADLNEIINRVIVSPDTDEEFREQVREVLETNGFDIPVDISRLAWDREPGAGHVLHGNDDFDGDKEAIDSQLTEELHATDWFIWDVVDVVEICPPKAPTEIPLPFAHFEVYRYTGTPPDPETYGQGHLNYVTEVHRFEQEGPVELEYD
;
A
#
# COMPACT_ATOMS: atom_id res chain seq x y z
N MET A 1 7.64 3.10 43.32
CA MET A 1 6.61 3.82 42.55
C MET A 1 6.44 3.02 41.29
N THR A 2 5.35 2.29 41.25
CA THR A 2 4.90 1.45 40.15
C THR A 2 4.30 2.39 39.11
N ASP A 3 4.93 2.51 37.94
CA ASP A 3 4.31 3.18 36.81
C ASP A 3 3.34 2.18 36.17
N GLU A 4 2.04 2.50 36.27
CA GLU A 4 0.98 1.82 35.53
C GLU A 4 1.11 2.16 34.03
N PRO A 5 0.79 1.22 33.12
CA PRO A 5 0.74 1.51 31.70
C PRO A 5 -0.39 2.52 31.43
N ALA A 6 -0.06 3.57 30.69
CA ALA A 6 -1.01 4.60 30.29
C ALA A 6 -2.21 3.97 29.56
N GLU A 7 -3.41 4.22 30.07
CA GLU A 7 -4.68 3.88 29.41
C GLU A 7 -4.74 4.54 28.03
N LEU A 8 -4.70 3.71 26.98
CA LEU A 8 -5.09 4.05 25.61
C LEU A 8 -6.63 4.17 25.55
N SER A 9 -7.18 5.19 26.20
CA SER A 9 -8.60 5.54 26.08
C SER A 9 -8.74 6.84 25.29
N GLY A 10 -9.01 6.75 23.98
CA GLY A 10 -9.36 7.93 23.20
C GLY A 10 -9.25 7.87 21.68
N LEU A 11 -8.70 6.80 21.08
CA LEU A 11 -8.78 6.65 19.62
C LEU A 11 -10.12 6.04 19.24
N PRO A 12 -10.83 6.56 18.21
CA PRO A 12 -12.02 5.91 17.68
C PRO A 12 -11.65 4.48 17.26
N THR A 13 -12.47 3.52 17.67
CA THR A 13 -12.26 2.07 17.55
C THR A 13 -12.21 1.55 16.10
N ASN A 14 -12.23 2.44 15.11
CA ASN A 14 -12.29 2.12 13.68
C ASN A 14 -11.04 2.59 12.91
N GLU A 15 -10.02 3.13 13.58
CA GLU A 15 -8.75 3.41 12.90
C GLU A 15 -7.94 2.11 12.78
N PRO A 16 -7.43 1.74 11.58
CA PRO A 16 -6.56 0.58 11.44
C PRO A 16 -5.36 0.71 12.38
N LEU A 17 -5.01 -0.39 13.05
CA LEU A 17 -3.93 -0.43 14.03
C LEU A 17 -2.60 -0.21 13.32
N ALA A 18 -2.23 1.06 13.13
CA ALA A 18 -0.87 1.42 12.83
C ALA A 18 -0.06 1.14 14.10
N PHE A 19 0.65 0.00 14.14
CA PHE A 19 1.68 -0.22 15.16
C PHE A 19 2.50 1.06 15.30
N LYS A 20 2.83 1.45 16.53
CA LYS A 20 3.54 2.72 16.81
C LYS A 20 4.83 2.86 15.99
N ASP A 21 5.47 1.74 15.67
CA ASP A 21 6.69 1.65 14.87
C ASP A 21 6.45 1.60 13.35
N TRP A 22 5.20 1.65 12.88
CA TRP A 22 4.80 1.51 11.47
C TRP A 22 4.09 2.76 10.93
N ARG A 23 3.88 3.79 11.75
CA ARG A 23 3.27 5.06 11.28
C ARG A 23 3.97 5.68 10.08
N TRP A 24 5.28 5.44 9.91
CA TRP A 24 6.03 5.90 8.74
C TRP A 24 5.62 5.21 7.42
N MET A 25 4.86 4.12 7.47
CA MET A 25 4.33 3.40 6.31
C MET A 25 3.03 3.99 5.78
N LEU A 26 2.37 4.85 6.56
CA LEU A 26 1.15 5.50 6.15
C LEU A 26 1.49 6.81 5.44
N PRO A 27 1.09 6.96 4.16
CA PRO A 27 1.14 8.26 3.50
C PRO A 27 -0.01 9.15 4.02
N SER A 28 -0.03 10.39 3.55
CA SER A 28 -1.13 11.34 3.72
C SER A 28 -2.50 10.71 3.51
N ASP A 29 -3.48 11.15 4.31
CA ASP A 29 -4.88 10.82 4.10
C ASP A 29 -5.43 11.33 2.75
N ARG A 30 -4.72 12.25 2.08
CA ARG A 30 -5.07 12.75 0.74
C ARG A 30 -4.43 11.97 -0.40
N MET A 31 -3.52 11.03 -0.11
CA MET A 31 -2.85 10.23 -1.14
C MET A 31 -3.90 9.50 -1.99
N VAL A 32 -3.91 9.78 -3.28
CA VAL A 32 -4.83 9.12 -4.22
C VAL A 32 -4.38 7.70 -4.43
N ILE A 33 -5.32 6.77 -4.47
CA ILE A 33 -5.07 5.36 -4.72
C ILE A 33 -6.16 4.79 -5.63
N ARG A 34 -5.79 3.82 -6.47
CA ARG A 34 -6.65 3.19 -7.47
C ARG A 34 -6.66 1.67 -7.36
N ARG A 35 -7.83 1.07 -7.51
CA ARG A 35 -7.99 -0.39 -7.58
C ARG A 35 -8.60 -0.81 -8.89
N TYR A 36 -7.77 -1.42 -9.74
CA TYR A 36 -8.16 -1.96 -11.05
C TYR A 36 -8.80 -3.35 -10.88
N LYS A 37 -10.01 -3.53 -11.40
CA LYS A 37 -10.78 -4.77 -11.30
C LYS A 37 -11.71 -4.98 -12.49
N SER A 38 -12.07 -6.23 -12.73
CA SER A 38 -13.08 -6.59 -13.73
C SER A 38 -14.45 -6.02 -13.36
N PHE A 39 -15.29 -5.80 -14.37
CA PHE A 39 -16.66 -5.32 -14.17
C PHE A 39 -17.47 -6.23 -13.24
N CYS A 40 -17.31 -7.56 -13.34
CA CYS A 40 -17.99 -8.51 -12.46
C CYS A 40 -17.61 -8.35 -10.98
N TYR A 41 -16.35 -8.01 -10.70
CA TYR A 41 -15.93 -7.71 -9.33
C TYR A 41 -16.55 -6.40 -8.87
N PHE A 42 -16.45 -5.34 -9.67
CA PHE A 42 -17.01 -4.03 -9.36
C PHE A 42 -18.50 -4.11 -9.05
N LYS A 43 -19.27 -4.78 -9.91
CA LYS A 43 -20.71 -4.97 -9.71
C LYS A 43 -21.02 -5.60 -8.35
N LYS A 44 -20.28 -6.63 -7.94
CA LYS A 44 -20.44 -7.24 -6.61
C LYS A 44 -20.10 -6.27 -5.48
N VAL A 45 -19.02 -5.50 -5.62
CA VAL A 45 -18.70 -4.46 -4.62
C VAL A 45 -19.85 -3.48 -4.47
N ILE A 46 -20.46 -3.02 -5.58
CA ILE A 46 -21.58 -2.08 -5.54
C ILE A 46 -22.85 -2.71 -4.95
N GLU A 47 -23.18 -3.95 -5.34
CA GLU A 47 -24.39 -4.66 -4.90
C GLU A 47 -24.31 -5.09 -3.42
N ASP A 48 -23.15 -5.63 -3.01
CA ASP A 48 -22.94 -6.19 -1.68
C ASP A 48 -22.40 -5.14 -0.70
N GLN A 49 -21.89 -4.00 -1.19
CA GLN A 49 -21.24 -2.94 -0.40
C GLN A 49 -20.04 -3.43 0.41
N GLU A 50 -19.31 -4.40 -0.14
CA GLU A 50 -18.18 -5.05 0.51
C GLU A 50 -16.97 -5.15 -0.42
N PHE A 51 -15.78 -4.91 0.12
CA PHE A 51 -14.53 -5.20 -0.57
C PHE A 51 -14.01 -6.58 -0.21
N ARG A 52 -13.69 -7.37 -1.23
CA ARG A 52 -12.97 -8.65 -1.05
C ARG A 52 -11.50 -8.43 -0.73
N PHE A 53 -11.04 -9.10 0.32
CA PHE A 53 -9.65 -9.35 0.69
C PHE A 53 -9.30 -10.80 0.30
N GLY A 54 -8.24 -10.98 -0.50
CA GLY A 54 -7.77 -12.30 -0.95
C GLY A 54 -6.75 -12.88 0.04
N PRO A 55 -6.65 -14.20 0.19
CA PRO A 55 -5.75 -14.79 1.16
C PRO A 55 -4.31 -14.53 0.73
N ALA A 56 -3.44 -14.21 1.69
CA ALA A 56 -2.08 -13.76 1.40
C ALA A 56 -1.22 -14.86 0.75
N ILE A 57 -1.56 -16.13 0.99
CA ILE A 57 -0.90 -17.29 0.37
C ILE A 57 -1.05 -17.30 -1.16
N ASP A 58 -2.19 -16.87 -1.71
CA ASP A 58 -2.44 -16.87 -3.16
C ASP A 58 -1.47 -15.94 -3.92
N TYR A 59 -0.94 -14.92 -3.26
CA TYR A 59 -0.04 -13.96 -3.88
C TYR A 59 1.36 -14.55 -4.14
N GLN A 60 1.68 -15.69 -3.53
CA GLN A 60 2.95 -16.39 -3.76
C GLN A 60 3.02 -17.07 -5.13
N ASP A 61 1.89 -17.25 -5.81
CA ASP A 61 1.87 -17.75 -7.19
C ASP A 61 2.55 -16.75 -8.16
N ASP A 62 2.38 -15.45 -7.91
CA ASP A 62 2.99 -14.37 -8.68
C ASP A 62 4.35 -13.93 -8.10
N ASP A 63 4.46 -13.81 -6.77
CA ASP A 63 5.71 -13.47 -6.07
C ASP A 63 6.03 -14.50 -4.96
N PRO A 64 6.87 -15.51 -5.24
CA PRO A 64 7.20 -16.57 -4.27
C PRO A 64 7.81 -16.09 -2.94
N LEU A 65 8.27 -14.82 -2.85
CA LEU A 65 8.82 -14.24 -1.64
C LEU A 65 7.83 -13.33 -0.90
N GLU A 66 6.60 -13.19 -1.39
CA GLU A 66 5.55 -12.39 -0.77
C GLU A 66 5.28 -12.88 0.67
N GLY A 67 5.49 -12.00 1.65
CA GLY A 67 5.33 -12.31 3.08
C GLY A 67 6.38 -13.27 3.66
N GLN A 68 7.38 -13.69 2.88
CA GLN A 68 8.39 -14.65 3.30
C GLN A 68 9.62 -13.96 3.91
N ALA A 69 10.32 -14.70 4.78
CA ALA A 69 11.67 -14.30 5.16
C ALA A 69 12.64 -14.43 3.98
N THR A 70 13.65 -13.56 3.97
CA THR A 70 14.73 -13.62 2.98
C THR A 70 15.82 -14.60 3.43
N GLU A 71 16.69 -15.03 2.51
CA GLU A 71 17.81 -15.90 2.86
C GLU A 71 18.75 -15.31 3.92
N PRO A 72 19.12 -14.02 3.88
CA PRO A 72 19.87 -13.40 4.98
C PRO A 72 19.19 -13.52 6.35
N VAL A 73 17.86 -13.39 6.39
CA VAL A 73 17.07 -13.56 7.62
C VAL A 73 17.11 -15.02 8.08
N ARG A 74 16.82 -15.97 7.19
CA ARG A 74 16.87 -17.41 7.51
C ARG A 74 18.25 -17.86 7.98
N GLU A 75 19.32 -17.31 7.41
CA GLU A 75 20.70 -17.57 7.82
C GLU A 75 20.97 -17.06 9.24
N ASP A 76 20.53 -15.84 9.58
CA ASP A 76 20.68 -15.31 10.94
C ASP A 76 19.89 -16.12 11.96
N GLU A 77 18.69 -16.57 11.61
CA GLU A 77 17.85 -17.44 12.44
C GLU A 77 18.51 -18.79 12.71
N ARG A 78 19.11 -19.41 11.67
CA ARG A 78 19.88 -20.66 11.80
C ARG A 78 21.08 -20.48 12.74
N ARG A 79 21.84 -19.39 12.60
CA ARG A 79 22.94 -19.05 13.53
C ARG A 79 22.42 -18.74 14.94
N GLY A 80 21.25 -18.14 15.06
CA GLY A 80 20.55 -17.94 16.33
C GLY A 80 20.26 -19.27 17.04
N SER A 81 19.70 -20.22 16.30
CA SER A 81 19.41 -21.58 16.77
C SER A 81 20.67 -22.29 17.27
N GLU A 82 21.77 -22.26 16.50
CA GLU A 82 23.06 -22.84 16.89
C GLU A 82 23.60 -22.23 18.20
N ARG A 83 23.60 -20.90 18.31
CA ARG A 83 24.04 -20.19 19.54
C ARG A 83 23.21 -20.57 20.76
N MET A 84 21.89 -20.71 20.59
CA MET A 84 20.99 -21.11 21.67
C MET A 84 21.23 -22.57 22.07
N ALA A 85 21.35 -23.48 21.11
CA ALA A 85 21.63 -24.89 21.34
C ALA A 85 22.96 -25.10 22.12
N GLU A 86 24.02 -24.37 21.77
CA GLU A 86 25.29 -24.38 22.50
C GLU A 86 25.11 -23.90 23.96
N SER A 87 24.30 -22.86 24.18
CA SER A 87 24.06 -22.31 25.51
C SER A 87 23.20 -23.20 26.41
N ILE A 88 22.25 -23.95 25.84
CA ILE A 88 21.30 -24.83 26.56
C ILE A 88 21.89 -26.21 26.81
N SER A 89 22.79 -26.68 25.93
CA SER A 89 23.59 -27.89 26.16
C SER A 89 24.47 -27.80 27.42
N LEU A 90 24.71 -26.58 27.93
CA LEU A 90 25.42 -26.33 29.19
C LEU A 90 24.49 -26.35 30.43
N SER A 91 23.17 -26.48 30.25
CA SER A 91 22.16 -26.34 31.30
C SER A 91 21.03 -27.37 31.24
N ASP A 92 21.31 -28.67 31.00
CA ASP A 92 20.36 -29.82 31.11
C ASP A 92 18.92 -29.55 30.58
N GLY A 93 18.78 -28.75 29.52
CA GLY A 93 17.51 -28.23 29.01
C GLY A 93 17.08 -28.85 27.68
N GLU A 94 15.78 -28.78 27.38
CA GLU A 94 15.19 -29.20 26.11
C GLU A 94 15.85 -28.50 24.91
N GLU A 95 16.05 -29.23 23.81
CA GLU A 95 16.60 -28.70 22.56
C GLU A 95 15.62 -27.67 21.96
N ILE A 96 16.11 -26.44 21.75
CA ILE A 96 15.36 -25.34 21.13
C ILE A 96 15.71 -25.32 19.65
N ASP A 97 14.69 -25.32 18.80
CA ASP A 97 14.82 -25.08 17.36
C ASP A 97 14.13 -23.76 17.01
N TYR A 98 14.86 -22.67 17.26
CA TYR A 98 14.36 -21.32 17.01
C TYR A 98 14.06 -21.09 15.52
N ALA A 99 14.94 -21.60 14.63
CA ALA A 99 14.80 -21.42 13.19
C ALA A 99 13.59 -22.19 12.64
N GLY A 100 13.44 -23.46 13.04
CA GLY A 100 12.26 -24.26 12.68
C GLY A 100 10.98 -23.67 13.26
N GLY A 101 11.01 -23.21 14.51
CA GLY A 101 9.87 -22.52 15.14
C GLY A 101 9.40 -21.29 14.37
N MET A 102 10.35 -20.48 13.89
CA MET A 102 10.05 -19.29 13.09
C MET A 102 9.48 -19.63 11.71
N GLU A 103 10.00 -20.66 11.05
CA GLU A 103 9.50 -21.11 9.75
C GLU A 103 8.08 -21.69 9.87
N ASN A 104 7.82 -22.53 10.87
CA ASN A 104 6.50 -23.07 11.14
C ASN A 104 5.49 -21.96 11.47
N PHE A 105 5.92 -20.95 12.23
CA PHE A 105 5.10 -19.79 12.54
C PHE A 105 4.72 -19.00 11.27
N ARG A 106 5.66 -18.78 10.35
CA ARG A 106 5.37 -18.12 9.07
C ARG A 106 4.36 -18.92 8.28
N GLN A 107 4.63 -20.21 8.03
CA GLN A 107 3.77 -21.06 7.22
C GLN A 107 2.37 -21.17 7.83
N GLY A 108 2.29 -21.34 9.14
CA GLY A 108 1.01 -21.46 9.85
C GLY A 108 0.20 -20.17 9.94
N SER A 109 0.81 -19.01 9.71
CA SER A 109 0.11 -17.71 9.77
C SER A 109 -0.34 -17.21 8.40
N GLN A 110 0.18 -17.72 7.27
CA GLN A 110 -0.13 -17.19 5.93
C GLN A 110 -1.61 -17.26 5.58
N GLU A 111 -2.28 -18.30 6.07
CA GLU A 111 -3.70 -18.56 5.85
C GLU A 111 -4.62 -17.65 6.68
N GLN A 112 -4.06 -16.90 7.63
CA GLN A 112 -4.78 -16.00 8.54
C GLN A 112 -4.74 -14.53 8.07
N TYR A 113 -4.00 -14.25 7.01
CA TYR A 113 -3.81 -12.91 6.48
C TYR A 113 -4.51 -12.75 5.15
N PHE A 114 -5.22 -11.63 4.98
CA PHE A 114 -5.94 -11.33 3.74
C PHE A 114 -5.57 -9.94 3.22
N LEU A 115 -5.30 -9.84 1.93
CA LEU A 115 -4.74 -8.69 1.24
C LEU A 115 -5.79 -7.95 0.40
N ASN A 116 -5.70 -6.64 0.46
CA ASN A 116 -6.44 -5.71 -0.39
C ASN A 116 -5.48 -4.60 -0.84
N CYS A 117 -5.02 -4.68 -2.09
CA CYS A 117 -4.01 -3.79 -2.65
C CYS A 117 -4.62 -2.72 -3.56
N TRP A 118 -4.07 -1.52 -3.48
CA TRP A 118 -4.38 -0.37 -4.31
C TRP A 118 -3.08 0.15 -4.90
N ARG A 119 -3.12 0.57 -6.15
CA ARG A 119 -2.01 1.29 -6.78
C ARG A 119 -2.02 2.74 -6.33
N ILE A 120 -0.87 3.30 -6.07
CA ILE A 120 -0.73 4.69 -5.65
C ILE A 120 -0.81 5.64 -6.85
N GLY A 121 -1.54 6.73 -6.64
CA GLY A 121 -1.58 7.93 -7.46
C GLY A 121 -2.53 7.91 -8.66
N THR A 122 -2.40 8.93 -9.51
CA THR A 122 -3.35 9.26 -10.60
C THR A 122 -2.85 8.92 -11.99
N ASP A 123 -1.65 8.38 -12.11
CA ASP A 123 -1.17 7.89 -13.38
C ASP A 123 -1.84 6.56 -13.77
N GLU A 124 -1.82 6.26 -15.06
CA GLU A 124 -2.36 5.04 -15.65
C GLU A 124 -1.29 4.36 -16.48
N ASP A 125 -1.09 3.08 -16.22
CA ASP A 125 -0.22 2.21 -17.00
C ASP A 125 -1.06 1.12 -17.70
N PRO A 126 -0.96 0.98 -19.04
CA PRO A 126 -1.71 -0.02 -19.80
C PRO A 126 -1.59 -1.45 -19.26
N ARG A 127 -0.45 -1.81 -18.65
CA ARG A 127 -0.22 -3.14 -18.08
C ARG A 127 -1.17 -3.48 -16.94
N PHE A 128 -1.70 -2.50 -16.21
CA PHE A 128 -2.68 -2.74 -15.16
C PHE A 128 -4.06 -3.08 -15.74
N TRP A 129 -4.46 -2.38 -16.79
CA TRP A 129 -5.66 -2.74 -17.55
C TRP A 129 -5.51 -4.15 -18.13
N GLU A 130 -4.38 -4.48 -18.74
CA GLU A 130 -4.12 -5.83 -19.25
C GLU A 130 -4.15 -6.91 -18.15
N LYS A 131 -3.50 -6.66 -17.00
CA LYS A 131 -3.39 -7.63 -15.89
C LYS A 131 -4.73 -7.85 -15.19
N PHE A 132 -5.46 -6.78 -14.87
CA PHE A 132 -6.64 -6.86 -14.00
C PHE A 132 -7.97 -6.84 -14.77
N THR A 133 -7.96 -6.44 -16.04
CA THR A 133 -9.13 -6.38 -16.92
C THR A 133 -8.84 -7.05 -18.27
N PRO A 134 -8.40 -8.34 -18.30
CA PRO A 134 -7.88 -8.98 -19.51
C PRO A 134 -8.91 -9.17 -20.63
N ASN A 135 -10.21 -8.99 -20.35
CA ASN A 135 -11.28 -9.07 -21.34
C ASN A 135 -11.68 -7.68 -21.90
N GLY A 136 -10.92 -6.62 -21.61
CA GLY A 136 -11.19 -5.24 -22.05
C GLY A 136 -12.18 -4.51 -21.15
N ASP A 137 -13.22 -5.19 -20.68
CA ASP A 137 -14.25 -4.61 -19.81
C ASP A 137 -13.83 -4.64 -18.34
N GLY A 138 -13.46 -3.47 -17.82
CA GLY A 138 -13.17 -3.31 -16.40
C GLY A 138 -13.05 -1.86 -15.99
N VAL A 139 -12.81 -1.68 -14.69
CA VAL A 139 -12.85 -0.39 -14.04
C VAL A 139 -11.68 -0.20 -13.08
N ALA A 140 -11.32 1.05 -12.83
CA ALA A 140 -10.53 1.45 -11.69
C ALA A 140 -11.40 2.25 -10.73
N ILE A 141 -11.45 1.82 -9.47
CA ILE A 141 -12.04 2.57 -8.37
C ILE A 141 -10.97 3.53 -7.86
N GLU A 142 -11.23 4.83 -7.83
CA GLU A 142 -10.31 5.82 -7.27
C GLU A 142 -10.82 6.38 -5.94
N THR A 143 -9.92 6.44 -4.96
CA THR A 143 -10.19 6.92 -3.60
C THR A 143 -8.95 7.61 -3.02
N THR A 144 -9.01 8.08 -1.77
CA THR A 144 -7.80 8.45 -1.01
C THR A 144 -7.54 7.48 0.13
N VAL A 145 -6.29 7.45 0.62
CA VAL A 145 -5.91 6.64 1.79
C VAL A 145 -6.77 6.95 3.01
N GLY A 146 -7.07 8.24 3.27
CA GLY A 146 -7.93 8.64 4.39
C GLY A 146 -9.35 8.09 4.25
N GLN A 147 -9.94 8.21 3.06
CA GLN A 147 -11.27 7.66 2.79
C GLN A 147 -11.30 6.14 2.91
N LEU A 148 -10.28 5.44 2.41
CA LEU A 148 -10.16 3.99 2.58
C LEU A 148 -10.11 3.59 4.07
N LYS A 149 -9.29 4.30 4.87
CA LYS A 149 -9.17 4.06 6.31
C LYS A 149 -10.49 4.25 7.04
N HIS A 150 -11.26 5.27 6.68
CA HIS A 150 -12.52 5.60 7.37
C HIS A 150 -13.70 4.75 6.92
N ALA A 151 -13.73 4.36 5.65
CA ALA A 151 -14.90 3.71 5.07
C ALA A 151 -14.92 2.20 5.25
N LEU A 152 -13.77 1.53 5.42
CA LEU A 152 -13.72 0.08 5.68
C LEU A 152 -14.14 -0.22 7.13
N MET A 153 -15.16 -1.06 7.29
CA MET A 153 -15.74 -1.41 8.59
C MET A 153 -15.48 -2.87 8.93
N THR A 154 -14.71 -3.12 9.99
CA THR A 154 -14.45 -4.48 10.49
C THR A 154 -14.12 -4.48 11.98
N ASP A 155 -14.47 -5.58 12.66
CA ASP A 155 -14.04 -5.86 14.03
C ASP A 155 -12.70 -6.61 14.10
N LEU A 156 -12.19 -7.04 12.95
CA LEU A 156 -10.92 -7.75 12.83
C LEU A 156 -9.75 -6.77 12.84
N GLU A 157 -8.57 -7.29 13.18
CA GLU A 157 -7.36 -6.49 13.14
C GLU A 157 -6.97 -6.19 11.69
N MET A 158 -6.77 -4.89 11.39
CA MET A 158 -6.39 -4.43 10.06
C MET A 158 -5.17 -3.53 10.12
N TYR A 159 -4.20 -3.84 9.26
CA TYR A 159 -2.98 -3.09 9.06
C TYR A 159 -3.03 -2.42 7.70
N MET A 160 -2.56 -1.17 7.60
CA MET A 160 -2.47 -0.47 6.31
C MET A 160 -1.11 0.18 6.13
N GLY A 161 -0.63 0.29 4.89
CA GLY A 161 0.65 0.91 4.60
C GLY A 161 1.14 0.72 3.17
N LEU A 162 2.18 1.48 2.82
CA LEU A 162 2.94 1.36 1.59
C LEU A 162 3.71 0.03 1.54
N VAL A 163 3.76 -0.60 0.37
CA VAL A 163 4.67 -1.72 0.12
C VAL A 163 6.05 -1.18 -0.25
N ARG A 164 7.09 -1.75 0.38
CA ARG A 164 8.48 -1.40 0.14
C ARG A 164 9.15 -2.37 -0.79
N TYR A 165 9.77 -1.82 -1.82
CA TYR A 165 10.48 -2.61 -2.81
C TYR A 165 11.98 -2.64 -2.50
N VAL A 166 12.51 -3.81 -2.19
CA VAL A 166 13.92 -3.99 -1.82
C VAL A 166 14.54 -5.17 -2.54
N ASP A 167 15.86 -5.15 -2.76
CA ASP A 167 16.57 -6.36 -3.22
C ASP A 167 16.59 -7.36 -2.06
N GLN A 168 15.60 -8.24 -2.06
CA GLN A 168 15.38 -9.24 -1.01
C GLN A 168 16.51 -10.27 -0.90
N GLN A 169 17.42 -10.35 -1.89
CA GLN A 169 18.61 -11.21 -1.77
C GLN A 169 19.71 -10.57 -0.91
N ARG A 170 19.68 -9.23 -0.77
CA ARG A 170 20.76 -8.45 -0.16
C ARG A 170 20.34 -7.74 1.12
N HIS A 171 19.05 -7.45 1.28
CA HIS A 171 18.54 -6.68 2.40
C HIS A 171 17.85 -7.55 3.44
N PHE A 172 18.02 -7.15 4.70
CA PHE A 172 17.28 -7.69 5.82
C PHE A 172 15.93 -6.98 5.89
N ILE A 173 14.84 -7.75 5.87
CA ILE A 173 13.47 -7.26 6.04
C ILE A 173 12.88 -7.84 7.33
N PRO A 174 11.78 -7.27 7.86
CA PRO A 174 11.06 -7.90 8.96
C PRO A 174 10.74 -9.36 8.66
N SER A 175 11.03 -10.22 9.63
CA SER A 175 11.04 -11.66 9.43
C SER A 175 9.68 -12.32 9.68
N THR A 176 8.68 -11.57 10.12
CA THR A 176 7.37 -12.08 10.54
C THR A 176 6.24 -11.21 10.04
N PRO A 177 5.07 -11.82 9.75
CA PRO A 177 3.83 -11.08 9.61
C PRO A 177 3.50 -10.27 10.88
N PRO A 178 2.76 -9.16 10.74
CA PRO A 178 2.20 -8.64 9.50
C PRO A 178 3.24 -7.89 8.64
N ALA A 179 4.43 -7.59 9.18
CA ALA A 179 5.39 -6.66 8.58
C ALA A 179 5.94 -7.17 7.24
N SER A 180 6.20 -8.47 7.13
CA SER A 180 6.76 -9.07 5.92
C SER A 180 5.86 -8.86 4.68
N TYR A 181 4.55 -8.70 4.86
CA TYR A 181 3.59 -8.44 3.78
C TYR A 181 3.61 -7.00 3.25
N PHE A 182 4.45 -6.13 3.80
CA PHE A 182 4.68 -4.80 3.25
C PHE A 182 6.05 -4.66 2.61
N TYR A 183 6.68 -5.78 2.24
CA TYR A 183 7.93 -5.81 1.52
C TYR A 183 7.81 -6.71 0.29
N LYS A 184 8.35 -6.23 -0.82
CA LYS A 184 8.35 -6.92 -2.10
C LYS A 184 9.69 -6.76 -2.80
N ASN A 185 9.97 -7.62 -3.78
CA ASN A 185 11.22 -7.53 -4.52
C ASN A 185 11.19 -6.39 -5.57
N THR A 186 12.34 -5.82 -5.93
CA THR A 186 12.44 -4.67 -6.85
C THR A 186 11.81 -4.85 -8.23
N PRO A 187 11.68 -6.05 -8.84
CA PRO A 187 10.98 -6.20 -10.12
C PRO A 187 9.48 -5.83 -10.07
N PHE A 188 8.89 -5.75 -8.87
CA PHE A 188 7.48 -5.42 -8.67
C PHE A 188 7.24 -3.94 -8.35
N THR A 189 8.27 -3.08 -8.39
CA THR A 189 8.16 -1.63 -8.09
C THR A 189 7.04 -0.93 -8.85
N ILE A 190 6.74 -1.43 -10.05
CA ILE A 190 5.66 -0.88 -10.87
C ILE A 190 4.27 -1.02 -10.27
N GLU A 191 4.08 -2.00 -9.37
CA GLU A 191 2.81 -2.20 -8.69
C GLU A 191 2.45 -1.00 -7.80
N ASN A 192 3.47 -0.31 -7.27
CA ASN A 192 3.39 0.90 -6.45
C ASN A 192 2.24 0.82 -5.43
N GLU A 193 2.29 -0.18 -4.54
CA GLU A 193 1.13 -0.61 -3.78
C GLU A 193 0.97 0.13 -2.43
N PHE A 194 -0.26 0.54 -2.16
CA PHE A 194 -0.80 0.73 -0.82
C PHE A 194 -1.69 -0.46 -0.46
N ARG A 195 -1.48 -1.06 0.70
CA ARG A 195 -2.12 -2.32 1.08
C ARG A 195 -2.91 -2.16 2.37
N ALA A 196 -4.11 -2.72 2.38
CA ALA A 196 -4.83 -3.09 3.60
C ALA A 196 -4.70 -4.61 3.80
N LEU A 197 -4.28 -5.00 5.00
CA LEU A 197 -3.97 -6.36 5.41
C LEU A 197 -4.87 -6.69 6.61
N LEU A 198 -5.81 -7.59 6.42
CA LEU A 198 -6.70 -8.10 7.45
C LEU A 198 -6.06 -9.30 8.12
N TYR A 199 -6.19 -9.41 9.43
CA TYR A 199 -5.80 -10.59 10.19
C TYR A 199 -7.02 -11.25 10.83
N GLU A 200 -7.25 -12.51 10.48
CA GLU A 200 -8.23 -13.37 11.11
C GLU A 200 -7.55 -14.65 11.60
N GLY A 201 -7.11 -14.64 12.85
CA GLY A 201 -6.47 -15.80 13.45
C GLY A 201 -6.49 -15.78 14.97
N PRO A 202 -6.25 -16.93 15.61
CA PRO A 202 -6.04 -17.01 17.05
C PRO A 202 -4.76 -16.25 17.44
N ASN A 203 -4.63 -15.89 18.72
CA ASN A 203 -3.40 -15.27 19.23
C ASN A 203 -2.15 -16.03 18.77
N GLN A 204 -1.27 -15.32 18.07
CA GLN A 204 -0.01 -15.83 17.56
C GLN A 204 0.92 -16.18 18.72
N VAL A 205 1.18 -17.47 18.92
CA VAL A 205 2.17 -17.95 19.90
C VAL A 205 3.26 -18.66 19.15
N MET A 206 4.48 -18.14 19.12
CA MET A 206 5.58 -18.83 18.46
C MET A 206 6.05 -20.02 19.30
N ASP A 207 6.13 -21.21 18.70
CA ASP A 207 6.70 -22.40 19.32
C ASP A 207 8.20 -22.50 19.01
N LEU A 208 9.03 -22.28 20.03
CA LEU A 208 10.49 -22.30 19.90
C LEU A 208 11.09 -23.71 19.75
N HIS A 209 10.27 -24.76 19.79
CA HIS A 209 10.72 -26.14 19.66
C HIS A 209 10.55 -26.71 18.24
N GLY A 210 10.15 -25.89 17.25
CA GLY A 210 9.98 -26.32 15.87
C GLY A 210 8.86 -27.35 15.68
N ARG A 211 7.86 -27.38 16.56
CA ARG A 211 6.69 -28.26 16.40
C ARG A 211 5.77 -27.72 15.33
N ASP A 212 5.10 -28.63 14.63
CA ASP A 212 4.10 -28.28 13.61
C ASP A 212 2.97 -27.45 14.24
N TRP A 213 2.56 -26.43 13.51
CA TRP A 213 1.43 -25.58 13.88
C TRP A 213 0.15 -26.19 13.32
N ASP A 214 -0.82 -26.50 14.19
CA ASP A 214 -2.16 -26.93 13.73
C ASP A 214 -2.89 -25.70 13.20
N THR A 215 -2.93 -25.55 11.87
CA THR A 215 -3.63 -24.46 11.20
C THR A 215 -5.12 -24.76 11.12
N PRO A 216 -5.98 -23.91 11.68
CA PRO A 216 -7.41 -24.00 11.43
C PRO A 216 -7.70 -23.85 9.92
N ASP A 217 -8.73 -24.52 9.43
CA ASP A 217 -9.26 -24.27 8.08
C ASP A 217 -9.54 -22.77 7.92
N HIS A 218 -9.05 -22.18 6.82
CA HIS A 218 -9.23 -20.76 6.51
C HIS A 218 -10.38 -20.52 5.54
N SER A 219 -10.98 -19.33 5.62
CA SER A 219 -11.90 -18.88 4.59
C SER A 219 -11.12 -18.66 3.29
N PRO A 220 -11.65 -19.04 2.11
CA PRO A 220 -10.96 -18.73 0.86
C PRO A 220 -10.76 -17.22 0.72
N HIS A 221 -11.70 -16.39 1.17
CA HIS A 221 -11.68 -14.93 1.06
C HIS A 221 -12.36 -14.26 2.26
N HIS A 222 -11.99 -13.02 2.55
CA HIS A 222 -12.74 -12.16 3.46
C HIS A 222 -13.45 -11.03 2.72
N PHE A 223 -14.65 -10.70 3.17
CA PHE A 223 -15.37 -9.52 2.72
C PHE A 223 -15.45 -8.54 3.88
N VAL A 224 -15.21 -7.27 3.58
CA VAL A 224 -15.22 -6.18 4.55
C VAL A 224 -16.22 -5.15 4.06
N GLU A 225 -17.24 -4.86 4.87
CA GLU A 225 -18.25 -3.84 4.59
C GLU A 225 -17.59 -2.47 4.41
N ALA A 226 -18.15 -1.66 3.52
CA ALA A 226 -17.64 -0.33 3.24
C ALA A 226 -18.75 0.68 2.95
N ASP A 227 -18.59 1.91 3.45
CA ASP A 227 -19.43 3.02 3.00
C ASP A 227 -18.99 3.49 1.61
N LEU A 228 -19.72 3.06 0.58
CA LEU A 228 -19.36 3.34 -0.80
C LEU A 228 -19.46 4.82 -1.18
N ASN A 229 -20.29 5.62 -0.48
CA ASN A 229 -20.37 7.07 -0.72
C ASN A 229 -19.13 7.80 -0.22
N GLU A 230 -18.49 7.28 0.82
CA GLU A 230 -17.27 7.86 1.40
C GLU A 230 -16.01 7.33 0.72
N ILE A 231 -16.02 6.08 0.23
CA ILE A 231 -14.83 5.41 -0.30
C ILE A 231 -14.62 5.56 -1.81
N ILE A 232 -15.63 5.90 -2.63
CA ILE A 232 -15.46 5.98 -4.09
C ILE A 232 -15.66 7.41 -4.57
N ASN A 233 -14.57 8.06 -4.97
CA ASN A 233 -14.66 9.41 -5.54
C ASN A 233 -14.99 9.40 -7.03
N ARG A 234 -14.40 8.46 -7.78
CA ARG A 234 -14.73 8.23 -9.19
C ARG A 234 -14.48 6.79 -9.61
N VAL A 235 -15.18 6.39 -10.66
CA VAL A 235 -14.95 5.14 -11.38
C VAL A 235 -14.40 5.46 -12.76
N ILE A 236 -13.26 4.89 -13.09
CA ILE A 236 -12.62 5.05 -14.41
C ILE A 236 -12.86 3.77 -15.19
N VAL A 237 -13.35 3.86 -16.43
CA VAL A 237 -13.52 2.71 -17.32
C VAL A 237 -12.31 2.53 -18.24
N SER A 238 -12.03 1.28 -18.60
CA SER A 238 -10.93 0.89 -19.49
C SER A 238 -10.82 1.75 -20.77
N PRO A 239 -9.60 2.03 -21.26
CA PRO A 239 -9.39 2.92 -22.41
C PRO A 239 -10.00 2.44 -23.72
N ASP A 240 -10.11 1.12 -23.90
CA ASP A 240 -10.59 0.51 -25.14
C ASP A 240 -12.10 0.18 -25.11
N THR A 241 -12.81 0.70 -24.11
CA THR A 241 -14.24 0.42 -23.93
C THR A 241 -15.13 1.30 -24.82
N ASP A 242 -16.33 0.83 -25.13
CA ASP A 242 -17.36 1.63 -25.80
C ASP A 242 -18.27 2.38 -24.81
N GLU A 243 -19.12 3.28 -25.34
CA GLU A 243 -20.08 4.03 -24.52
C GLU A 243 -21.17 3.12 -23.94
N GLU A 244 -21.43 1.96 -24.53
CA GLU A 244 -22.41 0.99 -24.00
C GLU A 244 -21.94 0.44 -22.65
N PHE A 245 -20.68 0.03 -22.54
CA PHE A 245 -20.11 -0.41 -21.27
C PHE A 245 -20.06 0.72 -20.23
N ARG A 246 -19.69 1.94 -20.64
CA ARG A 246 -19.70 3.10 -19.74
C ARG A 246 -21.09 3.35 -19.16
N GLU A 247 -22.13 3.22 -19.98
CA GLU A 247 -23.51 3.35 -19.54
C GLU A 247 -23.93 2.19 -18.62
N GLN A 248 -23.47 0.96 -18.86
CA GLN A 248 -23.71 -0.17 -17.95
C GLN A 248 -23.10 0.08 -16.57
N VAL A 249 -21.91 0.68 -16.49
CA VAL A 249 -21.28 1.06 -15.22
C VAL A 249 -22.12 2.12 -14.49
N ARG A 250 -22.62 3.13 -15.20
CA ARG A 250 -23.53 4.14 -14.63
C ARG A 250 -24.83 3.52 -14.14
N GLU A 251 -25.45 2.64 -14.93
CA GLU A 251 -26.71 1.98 -14.56
C GLU A 251 -26.56 1.15 -13.28
N VAL A 252 -25.43 0.45 -13.10
CA VAL A 252 -25.13 -0.30 -11.87
C VAL A 252 -25.03 0.64 -10.66
N LEU A 253 -24.37 1.79 -10.81
CA LEU A 253 -24.26 2.77 -9.72
C LEU A 253 -25.63 3.38 -9.37
N GLU A 254 -26.37 3.87 -10.38
CA GLU A 254 -27.67 4.51 -10.20
C GLU A 254 -28.71 3.55 -9.61
N THR A 255 -28.75 2.30 -10.08
CA THR A 255 -29.69 1.28 -9.59
C THR A 255 -29.46 0.94 -8.13
N ASN A 256 -28.21 1.04 -7.66
CA ASN A 256 -27.85 0.81 -6.27
C ASN A 256 -27.85 2.10 -5.43
N GLY A 257 -28.23 3.24 -6.02
CA GLY A 257 -28.44 4.50 -5.31
C GLY A 257 -27.17 5.35 -5.10
N PHE A 258 -26.13 5.12 -5.91
CA PHE A 258 -24.88 5.88 -5.84
C PHE A 258 -24.79 6.93 -6.96
N ASP A 259 -24.41 8.15 -6.59
CA ASP A 259 -24.13 9.27 -7.50
C ASP A 259 -22.60 9.47 -7.61
N ILE A 260 -21.94 8.53 -8.30
CA ILE A 260 -20.49 8.50 -8.45
C ILE A 260 -20.14 8.81 -9.92
N PRO A 261 -19.21 9.76 -10.19
CA PRO A 261 -18.81 10.07 -11.55
C PRO A 261 -18.09 8.90 -12.23
N VAL A 262 -18.40 8.69 -13.51
CA VAL A 262 -17.81 7.65 -14.36
C VAL A 262 -17.07 8.28 -15.54
N ASP A 263 -15.75 8.17 -15.53
CA ASP A 263 -14.84 8.74 -16.53
C ASP A 263 -14.22 7.65 -17.40
N ILE A 264 -13.81 8.01 -18.62
CA ILE A 264 -12.99 7.13 -19.46
C ILE A 264 -11.52 7.32 -19.08
N SER A 265 -10.77 6.21 -19.04
CA SER A 265 -9.31 6.24 -18.86
C SER A 265 -8.65 7.23 -19.81
N ARG A 266 -7.67 7.98 -19.29
CA ARG A 266 -6.89 8.94 -20.07
C ARG A 266 -6.18 8.28 -21.24
N LEU A 267 -5.85 6.98 -21.12
CA LEU A 267 -5.21 6.18 -22.18
C LEU A 267 -6.06 6.06 -23.46
N ALA A 268 -7.34 6.42 -23.42
CA ALA A 268 -8.20 6.49 -24.61
C ALA A 268 -7.78 7.60 -25.60
N TRP A 269 -7.15 8.67 -25.10
CA TRP A 269 -6.81 9.88 -25.86
C TRP A 269 -5.37 10.34 -25.67
N ASP A 270 -4.72 9.91 -24.59
CA ASP A 270 -3.29 10.07 -24.34
C ASP A 270 -2.65 8.71 -24.06
N ARG A 271 -2.10 8.10 -25.12
CA ARG A 271 -1.46 6.77 -25.06
C ARG A 271 -0.03 6.81 -24.54
N GLU A 272 0.51 7.98 -24.31
CA GLU A 272 1.75 8.04 -23.55
C GLU A 272 1.40 7.61 -22.11
N PRO A 273 2.25 6.81 -21.44
CA PRO A 273 2.12 6.67 -20.00
C PRO A 273 2.32 8.08 -19.44
N GLY A 274 1.23 8.81 -19.19
CA GLY A 274 1.31 10.11 -18.54
C GLY A 274 2.10 9.93 -17.26
N ALA A 275 2.87 10.95 -16.86
CA ALA A 275 3.92 10.82 -15.87
C ALA A 275 3.54 9.85 -14.74
N GLY A 276 4.17 8.67 -14.77
CA GLY A 276 3.93 7.65 -13.77
C GLY A 276 4.40 8.17 -12.43
N HIS A 277 3.77 7.79 -11.31
CA HIS A 277 4.46 7.86 -10.03
C HIS A 277 5.54 6.78 -10.04
N VAL A 278 6.61 7.04 -10.77
CA VAL A 278 7.79 6.20 -10.78
C VAL A 278 8.63 6.67 -9.59
N LEU A 279 8.72 5.78 -8.61
CA LEU A 279 9.62 5.92 -7.47
C LEU A 279 11.04 6.02 -8.02
N HIS A 280 11.58 7.23 -8.05
CA HIS A 280 12.96 7.47 -8.45
C HIS A 280 13.82 7.67 -7.20
N GLY A 281 14.72 6.72 -6.95
CA GLY A 281 15.80 6.90 -6.00
C GLY A 281 16.86 7.86 -6.55
N ASN A 282 17.72 8.38 -5.67
CA ASN A 282 18.86 9.21 -6.09
C ASN A 282 19.75 8.52 -7.15
N ASP A 283 19.77 7.18 -7.15
CA ASP A 283 20.52 6.35 -8.09
C ASP A 283 19.90 6.32 -9.50
N ASP A 284 18.63 6.67 -9.68
CA ASP A 284 17.98 6.72 -11.01
C ASP A 284 18.41 7.95 -11.82
N PHE A 285 18.91 8.99 -11.15
CA PHE A 285 19.35 10.25 -11.75
C PHE A 285 20.83 10.58 -11.46
N ASP A 286 21.63 9.61 -10.98
CA ASP A 286 23.03 9.82 -10.56
C ASP A 286 23.21 10.99 -9.55
N GLY A 287 22.17 11.34 -8.79
CA GLY A 287 22.14 12.49 -7.88
C GLY A 287 22.09 13.87 -8.55
N ASP A 288 21.72 13.94 -9.83
CA ASP A 288 21.56 15.21 -10.57
C ASP A 288 20.27 15.93 -10.16
N LYS A 289 20.43 17.09 -9.52
CA LYS A 289 19.32 17.91 -9.03
C LYS A 289 18.49 18.52 -10.16
N GLU A 290 19.10 18.89 -11.29
CA GLU A 290 18.35 19.48 -12.41
C GLU A 290 17.47 18.42 -13.08
N ALA A 291 17.93 17.17 -13.15
CA ALA A 291 17.14 16.05 -13.65
C ALA A 291 15.95 15.73 -12.72
N ILE A 292 16.20 15.69 -11.40
CA ILE A 292 15.15 15.51 -10.38
C ILE A 292 14.10 16.63 -10.46
N ASP A 293 14.53 17.89 -10.48
CA ASP A 293 13.62 19.06 -10.54
C ASP A 293 12.82 19.11 -11.86
N SER A 294 13.43 18.73 -12.98
CA SER A 294 12.74 18.66 -14.28
C SER A 294 11.66 17.59 -14.29
N GLN A 295 11.96 16.39 -13.77
CA GLN A 295 11.00 15.29 -13.68
C GLN A 295 9.81 15.65 -12.78
N LEU A 296 10.08 16.19 -11.59
CA LEU A 296 9.06 16.72 -10.67
C LEU A 296 8.15 17.75 -11.35
N THR A 297 8.73 18.62 -12.18
CA THR A 297 7.98 19.65 -12.92
C THR A 297 7.09 19.03 -14.00
N GLU A 298 7.57 18.04 -14.75
CA GLU A 298 6.78 17.32 -15.76
C GLU A 298 5.61 16.56 -15.12
N GLU A 299 5.84 15.89 -13.99
CA GLU A 299 4.80 15.21 -13.19
C GLU A 299 3.74 16.17 -12.66
N LEU A 300 4.17 17.32 -12.14
CA LEU A 300 3.27 18.40 -11.72
C LEU A 300 2.34 18.83 -12.87
N HIS A 301 2.86 18.95 -14.08
CA HIS A 301 2.06 19.35 -15.25
C HIS A 301 1.11 18.25 -15.76
N ALA A 302 1.47 16.97 -15.59
CA ALA A 302 0.67 15.83 -16.04
C ALA A 302 -0.46 15.42 -15.07
N THR A 303 -0.46 15.94 -13.84
CA THR A 303 -1.44 15.60 -12.80
C THR A 303 -2.81 16.26 -13.06
N ASP A 304 -3.92 15.60 -12.69
CA ASP A 304 -5.29 16.11 -12.88
C ASP A 304 -5.64 17.24 -11.89
N TRP A 305 -5.37 18.50 -12.29
CA TRP A 305 -5.44 19.69 -11.42
C TRP A 305 -6.84 20.01 -10.87
N PHE A 306 -7.90 19.48 -11.46
CA PHE A 306 -9.28 19.89 -11.14
C PHE A 306 -9.95 19.02 -10.07
N ILE A 307 -9.32 17.89 -9.72
CA ILE A 307 -9.92 16.89 -8.83
C ILE A 307 -9.16 16.80 -7.49
N TRP A 308 -7.84 17.05 -7.49
CA TRP A 308 -6.99 16.85 -6.32
C TRP A 308 -6.19 18.10 -5.94
N ASP A 309 -6.25 18.45 -4.64
CA ASP A 309 -5.50 19.55 -4.02
C ASP A 309 -4.07 19.13 -3.60
N VAL A 310 -3.64 17.89 -3.84
CA VAL A 310 -2.31 17.36 -3.44
C VAL A 310 -1.62 16.80 -4.67
N VAL A 311 -0.30 16.97 -4.77
CA VAL A 311 0.52 16.39 -5.85
C VAL A 311 1.39 15.32 -5.23
N ASP A 312 1.24 14.09 -5.71
CA ASP A 312 1.67 12.89 -4.99
C ASP A 312 3.20 12.76 -4.77
N VAL A 313 3.54 11.85 -3.86
CA VAL A 313 4.81 11.67 -3.11
C VAL A 313 6.04 11.32 -3.94
N VAL A 314 7.20 11.81 -3.49
CA VAL A 314 8.55 11.34 -3.89
C VAL A 314 9.19 10.56 -2.73
N GLU A 315 9.57 9.30 -2.97
CA GLU A 315 10.44 8.52 -2.06
C GLU A 315 11.90 8.79 -2.40
N ILE A 316 12.68 9.37 -1.48
CA ILE A 316 14.13 9.53 -1.68
C ILE A 316 14.85 8.44 -0.90
N CYS A 317 15.33 7.42 -1.61
CA CYS A 317 16.33 6.49 -1.09
C CYS A 317 17.65 7.25 -0.82
N PRO A 318 18.17 7.31 0.42
CA PRO A 318 19.47 7.91 0.67
C PRO A 318 20.58 7.03 0.08
N PRO A 319 21.63 7.62 -0.54
CA PRO A 319 22.73 6.86 -1.11
C PRO A 319 23.54 6.21 0.02
N LYS A 320 23.84 4.91 -0.13
CA LYS A 320 24.85 4.14 0.61
C LYS A 320 25.16 4.65 2.03
N ALA A 321 24.45 4.15 3.03
CA ALA A 321 25.00 4.15 4.38
C ALA A 321 26.21 3.18 4.39
N PRO A 322 27.43 3.65 4.73
CA PRO A 322 28.55 2.74 4.94
C PRO A 322 28.19 1.89 6.15
N THR A 323 28.00 0.58 5.92
CA THR A 323 28.12 -0.53 6.88
C THR A 323 27.59 -0.28 8.30
N GLU A 324 26.56 -1.06 8.67
CA GLU A 324 26.09 -1.43 10.03
C GLU A 324 24.81 -0.78 10.58
N ILE A 325 24.16 0.17 9.89
CA ILE A 325 22.82 0.63 10.31
C ILE A 325 21.91 0.85 9.08
N PRO A 326 20.74 0.19 8.99
CA PRO A 326 19.74 0.55 7.99
C PRO A 326 19.18 1.92 8.35
N LEU A 327 19.52 2.97 7.59
CA LEU A 327 18.85 4.26 7.73
C LEU A 327 17.45 4.18 7.11
N PRO A 328 16.45 4.84 7.73
CA PRO A 328 15.06 4.81 7.30
C PRO A 328 14.91 5.59 5.99
N PHE A 329 14.16 5.00 5.07
CA PHE A 329 13.65 5.63 3.85
C PHE A 329 12.97 6.96 4.21
N ALA A 330 13.21 8.00 3.40
CA ALA A 330 12.60 9.31 3.57
C ALA A 330 11.46 9.47 2.56
N HIS A 331 10.22 9.60 3.03
CA HIS A 331 9.06 9.92 2.20
C HIS A 331 8.86 11.43 2.21
N PHE A 332 8.66 12.02 1.02
CA PHE A 332 8.33 13.43 0.87
C PHE A 332 6.94 13.56 0.27
N GLU A 333 6.05 14.21 1.00
CA GLU A 333 4.70 14.52 0.53
C GLU A 333 4.66 15.98 0.03
N VAL A 334 4.18 16.20 -1.20
CA VAL A 334 4.12 17.54 -1.80
C VAL A 334 2.67 18.04 -1.83
N TYR A 335 2.41 19.17 -1.19
CA TYR A 335 1.05 19.72 -1.12
C TYR A 335 0.90 20.91 -2.05
N ARG A 336 -0.25 21.00 -2.72
CA ARG A 336 -0.64 22.21 -3.42
C ARG A 336 -1.56 23.03 -2.52
N TYR A 337 -1.26 24.31 -2.38
CA TYR A 337 -2.12 25.24 -1.67
C TYR A 337 -2.00 26.63 -2.29
N THR A 338 -3.13 27.29 -2.48
CA THR A 338 -3.16 28.70 -2.89
C THR A 338 -3.15 29.58 -1.64
N GLY A 339 -2.01 29.69 -0.95
CA GLY A 339 -1.91 30.54 0.24
C GLY A 339 -0.96 30.03 1.32
N THR A 340 -1.44 29.96 2.57
CA THR A 340 -0.68 29.39 3.69
C THR A 340 -0.75 27.87 3.62
N PRO A 341 0.39 27.15 3.79
CA PRO A 341 0.38 25.70 3.88
C PRO A 341 -0.57 25.27 5.01
N PRO A 342 -1.35 24.21 4.78
CA PRO A 342 -2.34 23.82 5.76
C PRO A 342 -1.64 23.06 6.92
N ASP A 343 -2.26 23.06 8.10
CA ASP A 343 -1.65 22.48 9.31
C ASP A 343 -1.39 20.97 9.12
N PRO A 344 -0.14 20.47 9.25
CA PRO A 344 0.20 19.07 9.06
C PRO A 344 -0.67 18.10 9.90
N GLU A 345 -1.14 18.49 11.08
CA GLU A 345 -2.04 17.66 11.90
C GLU A 345 -3.39 17.43 11.21
N THR A 346 -3.87 18.38 10.41
CA THR A 346 -5.16 18.28 9.69
C THR A 346 -5.14 17.21 8.59
N TYR A 347 -3.96 16.84 8.10
CA TYR A 347 -3.77 15.90 6.99
C TYR A 347 -3.18 14.58 7.46
N GLY A 348 -3.18 14.36 8.78
CA GLY A 348 -2.63 13.15 9.40
C GLY A 348 -1.11 13.08 9.33
N GLN A 349 -0.40 14.18 9.06
CA GLN A 349 1.06 14.19 8.82
C GLN A 349 1.91 14.41 10.07
N GLY A 350 1.31 14.49 11.25
CA GLY A 350 2.03 14.73 12.52
C GLY A 350 3.14 13.70 12.82
N HIS A 351 3.18 12.58 12.10
CA HIS A 351 4.21 11.54 12.19
C HIS A 351 5.40 11.71 11.24
N LEU A 352 5.36 12.63 10.27
CA LEU A 352 6.44 12.82 9.30
C LEU A 352 7.60 13.63 9.91
N ASN A 353 8.80 13.06 9.90
CA ASN A 353 9.99 13.67 10.52
C ASN A 353 10.67 14.75 9.67
N TYR A 354 10.31 14.89 8.39
CA TYR A 354 10.94 15.83 7.46
C TYR A 354 9.93 16.34 6.43
N VAL A 355 9.58 17.63 6.51
CA VAL A 355 8.77 18.33 5.50
C VAL A 355 9.71 19.30 4.78
N THR A 356 9.88 19.15 3.46
CA THR A 356 10.57 20.15 2.64
C THR A 356 9.50 21.03 1.99
N GLU A 357 9.57 22.34 2.25
CA GLU A 357 8.67 23.30 1.60
C GLU A 357 9.07 23.46 0.13
N VAL A 358 8.23 23.00 -0.80
CA VAL A 358 8.35 23.34 -2.22
C VAL A 358 7.45 24.54 -2.47
N HIS A 359 8.05 25.73 -2.56
CA HIS A 359 7.34 26.98 -2.83
C HIS A 359 7.01 27.12 -4.31
N ARG A 360 5.82 27.61 -4.62
CA ARG A 360 5.39 28.00 -5.98
C ARG A 360 6.32 29.09 -6.55
N PHE A 361 6.80 28.88 -7.78
CA PHE A 361 7.22 29.97 -8.66
C PHE A 361 5.95 30.64 -9.21
N GLU A 362 5.63 31.86 -8.76
CA GLU A 362 4.61 32.66 -9.43
C GLU A 362 5.19 33.24 -10.73
N GLN A 363 4.72 32.75 -11.87
CA GLN A 363 4.46 33.63 -13.00
C GLN A 363 3.21 33.16 -13.74
N GLU A 364 2.11 33.82 -13.38
CA GLU A 364 0.81 33.95 -14.07
C GLU A 364 0.07 32.65 -14.43
N GLY A 365 -1.21 32.60 -14.02
CA GLY A 365 -2.09 31.44 -14.15
C GLY A 365 -2.49 31.09 -15.59
N PRO A 366 -3.43 30.14 -15.76
CA PRO A 366 -3.83 29.67 -17.08
C PRO A 366 -4.43 30.82 -17.91
N VAL A 367 -3.95 30.94 -19.14
CA VAL A 367 -4.50 31.82 -20.17
C VAL A 367 -5.92 31.34 -20.47
N GLU A 368 -6.90 32.22 -20.29
CA GLU A 368 -8.25 32.02 -20.82
C GLU A 368 -8.15 31.87 -22.35
N LEU A 369 -8.54 30.71 -22.88
CA LEU A 369 -8.75 30.55 -24.32
C LEU A 369 -10.06 31.24 -24.68
N GLU A 370 -9.99 32.51 -25.09
CA GLU A 370 -11.07 33.15 -25.83
C GLU A 370 -11.22 32.44 -27.18
N TYR A 371 -12.38 31.84 -27.41
CA TYR A 371 -12.79 31.33 -28.71
C TYR A 371 -13.10 32.52 -29.63
N ASP A 372 -12.37 32.62 -30.74
CA ASP A 372 -12.76 33.39 -31.93
C ASP A 372 -12.76 32.48 -33.17
#